data_AF-D9UI90-F1
#
_entry.id   AF-D9UI90-F1
#
_cell.length_a   1.000
_cell.length_b   1.000
_cell.length_c   1.000
_cell.angle_alpha   90.00
_cell.angle_beta   90.00
_cell.angle_gamma   90.00
#
_symmetry.space_group_name_H-M   'P 1'
#
loop_
_entity.id
_entity.type
_entity.pdbx_description
1 polymer ?
#
loop_
_entity_poly.entity_id
_entity_poly.type
_entity_poly.pdbx_seq_one_letter_code
_entity_poly.pdbx_strand_id
1 'polypeptide(L)'
;MPPAKRRPRTYDFRKTSTALFAQYGLARAAVRGFGEKELALPSGLGEWTVAELVTHLGLTLESVTRAVEAEPPKGPQVALSDWPFTTASRAALNEERVRERAAGLVGRAALDDWLAETATRADRVLEGALPGRLVAAPAGPMALGDLLVTRCVELVV
;
A
#
# COMPACT_ATOMS: atom_id res chain seq x y z
N MET A 1 -34.31 -16.50 -13.00
CA MET A 1 -34.00 -15.11 -12.60
C MET A 1 -32.49 -14.95 -12.56
N PRO A 2 -31.90 -13.87 -13.09
CA PRO A 2 -30.52 -13.55 -12.78
C PRO A 2 -30.42 -13.27 -11.26
N PRO A 3 -29.35 -13.70 -10.58
CA PRO A 3 -29.19 -13.41 -9.17
C PRO A 3 -29.19 -11.89 -8.95
N ALA A 4 -29.87 -11.42 -7.89
CA ALA A 4 -29.87 -10.01 -7.53
C ALA A 4 -28.42 -9.53 -7.34
N LYS A 5 -28.03 -8.45 -8.03
CA LYS A 5 -26.71 -7.84 -7.86
C LYS A 5 -26.54 -7.46 -6.38
N ARG A 6 -25.59 -8.10 -5.70
CA ARG A 6 -25.27 -7.78 -4.31
C ARG A 6 -24.77 -6.33 -4.25
N ARG A 7 -25.32 -5.57 -3.30
CA ARG A 7 -24.86 -4.20 -3.03
C ARG A 7 -23.37 -4.24 -2.65
N PRO A 8 -22.51 -3.38 -3.23
CA PRO A 8 -21.12 -3.29 -2.83
C PRO A 8 -21.01 -3.04 -1.32
N ARG A 9 -20.04 -3.70 -0.67
CA ARG A 9 -19.73 -3.41 0.73
C ARG A 9 -19.19 -2.00 0.86
N THR A 10 -19.53 -1.34 1.95
CA THR A 10 -19.02 -0.01 2.31
C THR A 10 -18.13 -0.14 3.54
N TYR A 11 -17.00 0.54 3.54
CA TYR A 11 -16.03 0.55 4.63
C TYR A 11 -15.96 1.95 5.24
N ASP A 12 -15.86 2.01 6.57
CA ASP A 12 -15.69 3.29 7.26
C ASP A 12 -14.26 3.79 7.02
N PHE A 13 -14.14 5.02 6.50
CA PHE A 13 -12.85 5.59 6.10
C PHE A 13 -11.89 5.72 7.28
N ARG A 14 -12.37 6.17 8.43
CA ARG A 14 -11.52 6.38 9.62
C ARG A 14 -11.05 5.05 10.17
N LYS A 15 -11.94 4.07 10.31
CA LYS A 15 -11.58 2.71 10.76
C LYS A 15 -10.60 2.05 9.81
N THR A 16 -10.79 2.22 8.50
CA THR A 16 -9.88 1.64 7.48
C THR A 16 -8.51 2.31 7.56
N SER A 17 -8.45 3.64 7.67
CA SER A 17 -7.19 4.37 7.88
C SER A 17 -6.48 3.92 9.16
N THR A 18 -7.19 3.84 10.28
CA THR A 18 -6.63 3.34 11.55
C THR A 18 -6.07 1.92 11.41
N ALA A 19 -6.80 1.02 10.73
CA ALA A 19 -6.33 -0.35 10.49
C ALA A 19 -5.06 -0.38 9.63
N LEU A 20 -5.00 0.45 8.59
CA LEU A 20 -3.83 0.56 7.71
C LEU A 20 -2.57 0.96 8.50
N PHE A 21 -2.66 2.02 9.30
CA PHE A 21 -1.52 2.47 10.11
C PHE A 21 -1.15 1.47 11.21
N ALA A 22 -2.12 0.78 11.80
CA ALA A 22 -1.85 -0.27 12.78
C ALA A 22 -1.09 -1.44 12.16
N GLN A 23 -1.54 -1.94 11.00
CA GLN A 23 -0.85 -3.01 10.26
C GLN A 23 0.57 -2.61 9.88
N TYR A 24 0.74 -1.41 9.31
CA TYR A 24 2.04 -0.89 8.94
C TYR A 24 2.99 -0.74 10.14
N GLY A 25 2.46 -0.22 11.26
CA GLY A 25 3.20 -0.07 12.50
C GLY A 25 3.67 -1.40 13.07
N LEU A 26 2.83 -2.44 13.01
CA LEU A 26 3.20 -3.79 13.44
C LEU A 26 4.32 -4.38 12.57
N ALA A 27 4.24 -4.24 11.25
CA ALA A 27 5.29 -4.69 10.34
C ALA A 27 6.63 -4.00 10.61
N ARG A 28 6.63 -2.66 10.77
CA ARG A 28 7.82 -1.89 11.15
C ARG A 28 8.39 -2.33 12.50
N ALA A 29 7.53 -2.57 13.49
CA ALA A 29 7.96 -3.00 14.81
C ALA A 29 8.62 -4.39 14.76
N ALA A 30 8.09 -5.31 13.96
CA ALA A 30 8.60 -6.67 13.81
C ALA A 30 10.06 -6.69 13.31
N VAL A 31 10.40 -5.83 12.35
CA VAL A 31 11.76 -5.76 11.78
C VAL A 31 12.67 -4.77 12.49
N ARG A 32 12.20 -4.11 13.56
CA ARG A 32 12.99 -3.10 14.28
C ARG A 32 14.27 -3.67 14.90
N GLY A 33 14.30 -4.96 15.23
CA GLY A 33 15.48 -5.64 15.78
C GLY A 33 16.43 -6.23 14.76
N PHE A 34 16.06 -6.26 13.47
CA PHE A 34 16.79 -7.02 12.46
C PHE A 34 18.07 -6.31 12.01
N GLY A 35 19.20 -7.01 12.02
CA GLY A 35 20.42 -6.57 11.36
C GLY A 35 20.38 -6.83 9.86
N GLU A 36 21.47 -6.48 9.18
CA GLU A 36 21.59 -6.68 7.71
C GLU A 36 21.44 -8.15 7.31
N LYS A 37 21.91 -9.07 8.15
CA LYS A 37 21.81 -10.51 7.90
C LYS A 37 20.37 -11.00 7.95
N GLU A 38 19.58 -10.60 8.96
CA GLU A 38 18.17 -10.97 9.02
C GLU A 38 17.36 -10.33 7.88
N LEU A 39 17.70 -9.09 7.52
CA LEU A 39 17.06 -8.39 6.39
C LEU A 39 17.33 -9.05 5.04
N ALA A 40 18.47 -9.73 4.88
CA ALA A 40 18.82 -10.47 3.67
C ALA A 40 18.21 -11.89 3.60
N LEU A 41 17.53 -12.36 4.65
CA LEU A 41 16.87 -13.67 4.63
C LEU A 41 15.67 -13.68 3.69
N PRO A 42 15.27 -14.84 3.15
CA PRO A 42 14.03 -14.99 2.40
C PRO A 42 12.82 -14.58 3.25
N SER A 43 11.88 -13.84 2.64
CA SER A 43 10.64 -13.39 3.29
C SER A 43 9.52 -14.44 3.28
N GLY A 44 9.62 -15.46 2.41
CA GLY A 44 8.55 -16.41 2.15
C GLY A 44 7.57 -15.97 1.05
N LEU A 45 7.68 -14.74 0.55
CA LEU A 45 6.94 -14.27 -0.63
C LEU A 45 7.83 -14.32 -1.88
N GLY A 46 7.69 -15.38 -2.66
CA GLY A 46 8.52 -15.59 -3.86
C GLY A 46 10.00 -15.52 -3.53
N GLU A 47 10.77 -14.82 -4.38
CA GLU A 47 12.22 -14.64 -4.22
C GLU A 47 12.60 -13.38 -3.41
N TRP A 48 11.64 -12.72 -2.75
CA TRP A 48 11.94 -11.51 -1.99
C TRP A 48 12.66 -11.82 -0.68
N THR A 49 13.67 -11.01 -0.38
CA THR A 49 14.24 -10.85 0.96
C THR A 49 13.26 -10.15 1.91
N VAL A 50 13.52 -10.22 3.21
CA VAL A 50 12.77 -9.45 4.22
C VAL A 50 12.88 -7.94 3.93
N ALA A 51 14.05 -7.45 3.53
CA ALA A 51 14.24 -6.05 3.15
C ALA A 51 13.33 -5.63 1.98
N GLU A 52 13.24 -6.45 0.94
CA GLU A 52 12.38 -6.19 -0.22
C GLU A 52 10.89 -6.25 0.16
N LEU A 53 10.48 -7.22 0.99
CA LEU A 53 9.09 -7.28 1.48
C LEU A 53 8.73 -6.03 2.28
N VAL A 54 9.56 -5.64 3.26
CA VAL A 54 9.31 -4.43 4.07
C VAL A 54 9.33 -3.18 3.18
N THR A 55 10.20 -3.14 2.18
CA THR A 55 10.22 -2.06 1.17
C THR A 55 8.92 -2.00 0.39
N HIS A 56 8.38 -3.15 -0.01
CA HIS A 56 7.08 -3.22 -0.65
C HIS A 56 5.97 -2.65 0.24
N LEU A 57 5.92 -3.02 1.53
CA LEU A 57 4.94 -2.46 2.47
C LEU A 57 5.06 -0.93 2.60
N GLY A 58 6.29 -0.41 2.62
CA GLY A 58 6.58 1.02 2.56
C GLY A 58 6.04 1.67 1.29
N LEU A 59 6.31 1.10 0.11
CA LEU A 59 5.81 1.60 -1.17
C LEU A 59 4.27 1.55 -1.24
N THR A 60 3.66 0.55 -0.63
CA THR A 60 2.21 0.41 -0.51
C THR A 60 1.62 1.56 0.28
N LEU A 61 2.20 1.95 1.42
CA LEU A 61 1.75 3.13 2.17
C LEU A 61 2.10 4.45 1.46
N GLU A 62 3.32 4.58 0.90
CA GLU A 62 3.76 5.75 0.11
C GLU A 62 2.81 6.04 -1.06
N SER A 63 2.22 5.00 -1.65
CA SER A 63 1.25 5.15 -2.74
C SER A 63 0.00 5.94 -2.33
N VAL A 64 -0.38 5.94 -1.05
CA VAL A 64 -1.50 6.77 -0.53
C VAL A 64 -1.13 8.25 -0.62
N THR A 65 0.06 8.61 -0.15
CA THR A 65 0.57 9.99 -0.22
C THR A 65 0.59 10.47 -1.67
N ARG A 66 1.18 9.67 -2.57
CA ARG A 66 1.24 10.00 -4.00
C ARG A 66 -0.15 10.16 -4.62
N ALA A 67 -1.10 9.32 -4.24
CA ALA A 67 -2.47 9.37 -4.74
C ALA A 67 -3.24 10.61 -4.26
N VAL A 68 -3.00 11.06 -3.03
CA VAL A 68 -3.63 12.27 -2.48
C VAL A 68 -2.99 13.53 -3.07
N GLU A 69 -1.66 13.60 -3.17
CA GLU A 69 -0.94 14.76 -3.69
C GLU A 69 -1.11 14.96 -5.21
N ALA A 70 -1.36 13.89 -5.97
CA ALA A 70 -1.58 13.97 -7.40
C ALA A 70 -2.93 14.62 -7.76
N GLU A 71 -3.01 15.17 -8.97
CA GLU A 71 -4.27 15.68 -9.50
C GLU A 71 -5.32 14.57 -9.64
N PRO A 72 -6.61 14.84 -9.36
CA PRO A 72 -7.67 13.85 -9.52
C PRO A 72 -7.70 13.33 -10.96
N PRO A 73 -7.69 12.00 -11.17
CA PRO A 73 -7.78 11.45 -12.51
C PRO A 73 -9.16 11.71 -13.12
N LYS A 74 -9.21 11.71 -14.45
CA LYS A 74 -10.47 11.69 -15.21
C LYS A 74 -10.82 10.26 -15.60
N GLY A 75 -12.09 10.01 -15.88
CA GLY A 75 -12.58 8.73 -16.42
C GLY A 75 -13.41 7.92 -15.41
N PRO A 76 -13.79 6.69 -15.79
CA PRO A 76 -14.67 5.86 -14.98
C PRO A 76 -13.95 5.38 -13.72
N GLN A 77 -14.67 5.43 -12.59
CA GLN A 77 -14.22 4.83 -11.35
C GLN A 77 -14.22 3.30 -11.46
N VAL A 78 -13.10 2.68 -11.07
CA VAL A 78 -12.99 1.25 -10.82
C VAL A 78 -13.62 0.94 -9.47
N ALA A 79 -14.57 0.00 -9.45
CA ALA A 79 -15.16 -0.45 -8.20
C ALA A 79 -14.16 -1.32 -7.42
N LEU A 80 -14.20 -1.24 -6.08
CA LEU A 80 -13.37 -2.07 -5.22
C LEU A 80 -13.52 -3.58 -5.48
N SER A 81 -14.71 -4.05 -5.87
CA SER A 81 -14.96 -5.46 -6.21
C SER A 81 -14.20 -5.94 -7.45
N ASP A 82 -13.82 -5.01 -8.34
CA ASP A 82 -13.20 -5.32 -9.62
C ASP A 82 -11.67 -5.26 -9.52
N TRP A 83 -11.16 -4.56 -8.51
CA TRP A 83 -9.72 -4.40 -8.24
C TRP A 83 -8.93 -5.71 -8.23
N PRO A 84 -9.36 -6.81 -7.56
CA PRO A 84 -8.56 -8.04 -7.48
C PRO A 84 -8.19 -8.60 -8.85
N PHE A 85 -9.05 -8.44 -9.85
CA PHE A 85 -8.87 -8.95 -11.22
C PHE A 85 -7.91 -8.11 -12.08
N THR A 86 -7.43 -6.97 -11.55
CA THR A 86 -6.50 -6.05 -12.25
C THR A 86 -5.04 -6.22 -11.83
N THR A 87 -4.77 -7.04 -10.80
CA THR A 87 -3.48 -7.09 -10.11
C THR A 87 -2.46 -8.02 -10.77
N ALA A 88 -2.91 -9.14 -11.37
CA ALA A 88 -2.01 -10.17 -11.90
C ALA A 88 -1.04 -9.66 -12.98
N SER A 89 -1.49 -8.76 -13.85
CA SER A 89 -0.66 -8.18 -14.92
C SER A 89 0.41 -7.20 -14.42
N ARG A 90 0.43 -6.89 -13.12
CA ARG A 90 1.30 -5.87 -12.50
C ARG A 90 2.41 -6.44 -11.64
N ALA A 91 2.43 -7.77 -11.44
CA ALA A 91 3.40 -8.43 -10.57
C ALA A 91 4.85 -8.06 -10.92
N ALA A 92 5.22 -8.17 -12.20
CA ALA A 92 6.59 -7.86 -12.67
C ALA A 92 6.97 -6.38 -12.46
N LEU A 93 6.06 -5.44 -12.74
CA LEU A 93 6.31 -4.00 -12.52
C LEU A 93 6.47 -3.66 -11.03
N ASN A 94 5.72 -4.33 -10.17
CA ASN A 94 5.85 -4.14 -8.73
C ASN A 94 7.19 -4.71 -8.23
N GLU A 95 7.59 -5.88 -8.72
CA GLU A 95 8.87 -6.51 -8.39
C GLU A 95 10.06 -5.63 -8.76
N GLU A 96 10.08 -5.06 -9.97
CA GLU A 96 11.11 -4.12 -10.41
C GLU A 96 11.20 -2.89 -9.50
N ARG A 97 10.06 -2.24 -9.22
CA ARG A 97 10.00 -1.05 -8.36
C ARG A 97 10.45 -1.33 -6.93
N VAL A 98 10.14 -2.51 -6.40
CA VAL A 98 10.58 -2.91 -5.06
C VAL A 98 12.09 -3.07 -5.03
N ARG A 99 12.68 -3.76 -6.01
CA ARG A 99 14.14 -3.92 -6.12
C ARG A 99 14.86 -2.60 -6.27
N GLU A 100 14.37 -1.73 -7.16
CA GLU A 100 14.95 -0.40 -7.36
C GLU A 100 14.94 0.42 -6.07
N ARG A 101 13.80 0.46 -5.36
CA ARG A 101 13.70 1.18 -4.09
C ARG A 101 14.60 0.57 -3.02
N ALA A 102 14.60 -0.76 -2.88
CA ALA A 102 15.38 -1.45 -1.86
C ALA A 102 16.89 -1.23 -2.08
N ALA A 103 17.35 -1.25 -3.32
CA ALA A 103 18.74 -0.98 -3.67
C ALA A 103 19.18 0.46 -3.31
N GLY A 104 18.25 1.43 -3.35
CA GLY A 104 18.50 2.81 -2.92
C GLY A 104 18.53 3.01 -1.40
N LEU A 105 18.00 2.07 -0.62
CA LEU A 105 17.96 2.13 0.85
C LEU A 105 19.16 1.38 1.45
N VAL A 106 20.33 2.01 1.37
CA VAL A 106 21.58 1.39 1.84
C VAL A 106 21.65 1.38 3.36
N GLY A 107 21.57 0.18 3.94
CA GLY A 107 21.71 -0.06 5.36
C GLY A 107 20.41 0.06 6.14
N ARG A 108 20.41 -0.56 7.33
CA ARG A 108 19.23 -0.67 8.18
C ARG A 108 18.61 0.67 8.60
N ALA A 109 19.46 1.67 8.87
CA ALA A 109 19.00 2.99 9.29
C ALA A 109 18.21 3.69 8.18
N ALA A 110 18.71 3.69 6.95
CA ALA A 110 18.02 4.28 5.80
C ALA A 110 16.63 3.67 5.58
N LEU A 111 16.51 2.35 5.74
CA LEU A 111 15.22 1.66 5.66
C LEU A 111 14.27 2.12 6.78
N ASP A 112 14.68 2.12 8.04
CA ASP A 112 13.80 2.52 9.16
C ASP A 112 13.38 4.00 9.07
N ASP A 113 14.31 4.89 8.71
CA ASP A 113 14.05 6.32 8.52
C ASP A 113 13.01 6.54 7.42
N TRP A 114 13.18 5.91 6.26
CA TRP A 114 12.23 6.03 5.15
C TRP A 114 10.85 5.45 5.51
N LEU A 115 10.78 4.33 6.21
CA LEU A 115 9.49 3.76 6.64
C LEU A 115 8.79 4.69 7.66
N ALA A 116 9.54 5.30 8.59
CA ALA A 116 9.00 6.26 9.55
C ALA A 116 8.50 7.55 8.87
N GLU A 117 9.27 8.09 7.93
CA GLU A 117 8.88 9.25 7.12
C GLU A 117 7.63 8.94 6.30
N THR A 118 7.57 7.76 5.68
CA THR A 118 6.43 7.32 4.87
C THR A 118 5.14 7.32 5.69
N ALA A 119 5.16 6.76 6.90
CA ALA A 119 4.01 6.80 7.79
C ALA A 119 3.59 8.22 8.16
N THR A 120 4.57 9.08 8.48
CA THR A 120 4.32 10.48 8.86
C THR A 120 3.68 11.28 7.72
N ARG A 121 4.16 11.10 6.49
CA ARG A 121 3.61 11.78 5.31
C ARG A 121 2.21 11.28 4.98
N ALA A 122 1.98 9.96 5.04
CA ALA A 122 0.68 9.38 4.79
C ALA A 122 -0.37 9.82 5.82
N ASP A 123 0.00 9.95 7.09
CA ASP A 123 -0.92 10.43 8.13
C ASP A 123 -1.32 11.89 7.86
N ARG A 124 -0.34 12.74 7.58
CA ARG A 124 -0.56 14.17 7.27
C ARG A 124 -1.47 14.38 6.06
N VAL A 125 -1.26 13.67 4.95
CA VAL A 125 -2.09 13.88 3.75
C VAL A 125 -3.49 13.31 3.90
N LEU A 126 -3.70 12.36 4.81
CA LEU A 126 -5.03 11.85 5.13
C LEU A 126 -5.79 12.76 6.11
N GLU A 127 -5.09 13.63 6.83
CA GLU A 127 -5.69 14.71 7.63
C GLU A 127 -6.42 15.70 6.71
N GLY A 128 -7.74 15.58 6.64
CA GLY A 128 -8.61 16.42 5.78
C GLY A 128 -8.93 15.83 4.41
N ALA A 129 -8.47 14.62 4.09
CA ALA A 129 -8.80 13.97 2.84
C ALA A 129 -10.28 13.52 2.79
N LEU A 130 -10.91 13.70 1.63
CA LEU A 130 -12.30 13.28 1.40
C LEU A 130 -12.34 11.82 0.92
N PRO A 131 -13.09 10.92 1.59
CA PRO A 131 -13.14 9.49 1.22
C PRO A 131 -13.60 9.24 -0.22
N GLY A 132 -14.49 10.09 -0.73
CA GLY A 132 -15.04 10.00 -2.08
C GLY A 132 -14.20 10.68 -3.16
N ARG A 133 -13.07 11.32 -2.81
CA ARG A 133 -12.18 11.92 -3.81
C ARG A 133 -11.64 10.81 -4.72
N LEU A 134 -11.74 11.00 -6.03
CA LEU A 134 -11.10 10.10 -6.98
C LEU A 134 -9.59 10.32 -6.97
N VAL A 135 -8.86 9.22 -6.93
CA VAL A 135 -7.41 9.17 -6.95
C VAL A 135 -6.93 8.18 -8.01
N ALA A 136 -5.74 8.45 -8.55
CA ALA A 136 -5.11 7.52 -9.47
C ALA A 136 -4.59 6.32 -8.68
N ALA A 137 -5.16 5.15 -8.93
CA ALA A 137 -4.66 3.88 -8.43
C ALA A 137 -4.05 3.07 -9.57
N PRO A 138 -3.18 2.09 -9.26
CA PRO A 138 -2.76 1.06 -10.21
C PRO A 138 -3.92 0.59 -11.11
N ALA A 139 -5.01 0.10 -10.54
CA ALA A 139 -6.14 -0.43 -11.30
C ALA A 139 -6.89 0.59 -12.20
N GLY A 140 -6.68 1.89 -12.01
CA GLY A 140 -7.43 2.98 -12.63
C GLY A 140 -7.93 4.00 -11.59
N PRO A 141 -8.75 4.98 -11.99
CA PRO A 141 -9.39 5.92 -11.07
C PRO A 141 -10.19 5.17 -9.99
N MET A 142 -9.99 5.50 -8.72
CA MET A 142 -10.67 4.84 -7.59
C MET A 142 -11.00 5.85 -6.51
N ALA A 143 -12.08 5.65 -5.74
CA ALA A 143 -12.33 6.47 -4.56
C ALA A 143 -11.22 6.26 -3.52
N LEU A 144 -10.77 7.32 -2.86
CA LEU A 144 -9.70 7.24 -1.85
C LEU A 144 -10.01 6.22 -0.75
N GLY A 145 -11.26 6.14 -0.29
CA GLY A 145 -11.68 5.13 0.69
C GLY A 145 -11.50 3.69 0.19
N ASP A 146 -11.81 3.43 -1.08
CA ASP A 146 -11.60 2.11 -1.71
C ASP A 146 -10.10 1.81 -1.86
N LEU A 147 -9.29 2.82 -2.23
CA LEU A 147 -7.84 2.67 -2.28
C LEU A 147 -7.30 2.22 -0.92
N LEU A 148 -7.71 2.85 0.19
CA LEU A 148 -7.25 2.45 1.52
C LEU A 148 -7.59 0.98 1.86
N VAL A 149 -8.76 0.48 1.42
CA VAL A 149 -9.10 -0.93 1.60
C VAL A 149 -8.13 -1.83 0.84
N THR A 150 -7.76 -1.48 -0.41
CA THR A 150 -6.75 -2.25 -1.15
C THR A 150 -5.39 -2.26 -0.44
N ARG A 151 -4.99 -1.12 0.15
CA ARG A 151 -3.72 -1.03 0.87
C ARG A 151 -3.75 -1.88 2.14
N CYS A 152 -4.88 -1.92 2.86
CA CYS A 152 -5.05 -2.83 4.00
C CYS A 152 -4.89 -4.29 3.58
N VAL A 153 -5.43 -4.70 2.42
CA VAL A 153 -5.25 -6.08 1.91
C VAL A 153 -3.79 -6.36 1.57
N GLU A 154 -3.12 -5.41 0.91
CA GLU A 154 -1.70 -5.52 0.55
C GLU A 154 -0.73 -5.45 1.74
N LEU A 155 -1.19 -5.09 2.95
CA LEU A 155 -0.35 -5.11 4.16
C LEU A 155 -0.49 -6.37 5.03
N VAL A 156 -1.37 -7.33 4.67
CA VAL A 156 -1.56 -8.59 5.45
C VAL A 156 -0.58 -9.70 5.02
N VAL A 157 0.44 -9.36 4.22
CA VAL A 157 1.43 -10.31 3.67
C VAL A 157 2.26 -10.97 4.75
#